data_AF-A0A2A9NCR8-F1
#
_entry.id   AF-A0A2A9NCR8-F1
#
_cell.length_a   1.000
_cell.length_b   1.000
_cell.length_c   1.000
_cell.angle_alpha   90.00
_cell.angle_beta   90.00
_cell.angle_gamma   90.00
#
_symmetry.space_group_name_H-M   'P 1'
#
loop_
_entity.id
_entity.type
_entity.pdbx_description
1 polymer ?
#
loop_
_entity_poly.entity_id
_entity_poly.type
_entity_poly.pdbx_seq_one_letter_code
_entity_poly.pdbx_strand_id
1 'polypeptide(L)'
;MRRRNPSVHQFERILTDTLRALPRILQPLDADLHPSVIRLFSLSYLPQVIHCFLRHEDIGDWIMHAETYLAILYAMKELPACGLRPIFSERLTCDRKWGHEVPLGKGLGTGDNQWFCLKDAVTHLEVHYKRFTALSSRITFPSTLFKLHQLIDGILFLLMQQITD
;
A
#
# COMPACT_ATOMS: atom_id res chain seq x y z
N MET A 1 16.12 -22.80 8.17
CA MET A 1 16.64 -21.58 7.52
C MET A 1 16.00 -21.43 6.14
N ARG A 2 15.01 -20.55 5.96
CA ARG A 2 14.44 -20.25 4.63
C ARG A 2 15.52 -19.53 3.80
N ARG A 3 15.89 -20.07 2.64
CA ARG A 3 16.78 -19.39 1.69
C ARG A 3 16.12 -18.07 1.27
N ARG A 4 16.74 -16.93 1.59
CA ARG A 4 16.33 -15.62 1.10
C ARG A 4 16.48 -15.61 -0.42
N ASN A 5 15.39 -15.38 -1.13
CA ASN A 5 15.41 -15.29 -2.59
C ASN A 5 15.94 -13.90 -2.97
N PRO A 6 17.13 -13.77 -3.61
CA PRO A 6 17.74 -12.47 -3.88
C PRO A 6 16.87 -11.55 -4.75
N SER A 7 15.98 -12.13 -5.56
CA SER A 7 15.01 -11.39 -6.37
C SER A 7 13.97 -10.63 -5.54
N VAL A 8 13.53 -11.20 -4.40
CA VAL A 8 12.50 -10.59 -3.54
C VAL A 8 13.06 -9.37 -2.83
N HIS A 9 14.25 -9.48 -2.25
CA HIS A 9 14.90 -8.32 -1.60
C HIS A 9 15.29 -7.23 -2.60
N GLN A 10 15.69 -7.60 -3.80
CA GLN A 10 15.94 -6.62 -4.85
C GLN A 10 14.65 -5.89 -5.25
N PHE A 11 13.54 -6.61 -5.41
CA PHE A 11 12.25 -6.03 -5.70
C PHE A 11 11.79 -5.10 -4.57
N GLU A 12 11.83 -5.54 -3.32
CA GLU A 12 11.46 -4.74 -2.14
C GLU A 12 12.24 -3.43 -2.08
N ARG A 13 13.56 -3.49 -2.31
CA ARG A 13 14.40 -2.30 -2.30
C ARG A 13 14.00 -1.34 -3.41
N ILE A 14 13.87 -1.83 -4.65
CA ILE A 14 13.48 -0.99 -5.79
C ILE A 14 12.11 -0.36 -5.56
N LEU A 15 11.14 -1.14 -5.08
CA LEU A 15 9.80 -0.66 -4.76
C LEU A 15 9.85 0.43 -3.69
N THR A 16 10.54 0.17 -2.58
CA THR A 16 10.68 1.09 -1.45
C THR A 16 11.34 2.40 -1.86
N ASP A 17 12.45 2.32 -2.61
CA ASP A 17 13.19 3.50 -3.08
C ASP A 17 12.35 4.32 -4.06
N THR A 18 11.63 3.64 -4.96
CA THR A 18 10.71 4.29 -5.92
C THR A 18 9.58 5.00 -5.19
N LEU A 19 8.91 4.33 -4.26
CA LEU A 19 7.80 4.92 -3.48
C LEU A 19 8.22 6.13 -2.65
N ARG A 20 9.44 6.13 -2.10
CA ARG A 20 9.99 7.27 -1.36
C ARG A 20 10.39 8.44 -2.26
N ALA A 21 10.86 8.14 -3.47
CA ALA A 21 11.25 9.16 -4.44
C ALA A 21 10.05 9.80 -5.13
N LEU A 22 8.98 9.04 -5.38
CA LEU A 22 7.81 9.47 -6.16
C LEU A 22 7.22 10.81 -5.68
N PRO A 23 6.86 11.01 -4.40
CA PRO A 23 6.33 12.29 -3.95
C PRO A 23 7.28 13.47 -4.24
N ARG A 24 8.59 13.28 -4.06
CA ARG A 24 9.59 14.34 -4.31
C ARG A 24 9.70 14.70 -5.80
N ILE A 25 9.50 13.72 -6.67
CA ILE A 25 9.52 13.92 -8.12
C ILE A 25 8.24 14.63 -8.57
N LEU A 26 7.11 14.37 -7.90
CA LEU A 26 5.80 14.89 -8.30
C LEU A 26 5.43 16.22 -7.63
N GLN A 27 5.94 16.51 -6.43
CA GLN A 27 5.70 17.76 -5.68
C GLN A 27 5.99 19.06 -6.47
N PRO A 28 7.02 19.16 -7.32
CA PRO A 28 7.24 20.37 -8.12
C PRO A 28 6.16 20.65 -9.17
N LEU A 29 5.25 19.71 -9.40
CA LEU A 29 4.23 19.75 -10.46
C LEU A 29 2.82 20.16 -9.94
N ASP A 30 2.71 20.52 -8.66
CA ASP A 30 1.47 20.74 -7.89
C ASP A 30 0.50 21.77 -8.52
N ALA A 31 0.98 22.63 -9.41
CA ALA A 31 0.12 23.63 -10.05
C ALA A 31 -0.77 23.05 -11.16
N ASP A 32 -0.40 21.94 -11.81
CA ASP A 32 -1.22 21.24 -12.82
C ASP A 32 -0.46 19.98 -13.27
N LEU A 33 -0.61 18.86 -12.54
CA LEU A 33 0.02 17.60 -12.95
C LEU A 33 -0.48 17.22 -14.35
N HIS A 34 0.43 17.17 -15.33
CA HIS A 34 0.05 16.93 -16.72
C HIS A 34 -0.74 15.62 -16.86
N PRO A 35 -1.87 15.58 -17.60
CA PRO A 35 -2.73 14.40 -17.70
C PRO A 35 -2.01 13.10 -18.10
N SER A 36 -0.92 13.20 -18.85
CA SER A 36 -0.08 12.03 -19.19
C SER A 36 0.59 11.38 -17.97
N VAL A 37 0.94 12.14 -16.94
CA VAL A 37 1.52 11.61 -15.69
C VAL A 37 0.46 10.85 -14.91
N ILE A 38 -0.75 11.42 -14.77
CA ILE A 38 -1.91 10.75 -14.17
C ILE A 38 -2.17 9.44 -14.92
N ARG A 39 -2.26 9.51 -16.26
CA ARG A 39 -2.47 8.33 -17.11
C ARG A 39 -1.36 7.29 -16.97
N LEU A 40 -0.10 7.71 -16.90
CA LEU A 40 1.02 6.79 -16.71
C LEU A 40 0.93 6.07 -15.36
N PHE A 41 0.51 6.77 -14.31
CA PHE A 41 0.29 6.17 -13.00
C PHE A 41 -0.90 5.19 -13.01
N SER A 42 -2.05 5.55 -13.60
CA SER A 42 -3.21 4.65 -13.72
C SER A 42 -2.92 3.41 -14.59
N LEU A 43 -2.05 3.54 -15.59
CA LEU A 43 -1.60 2.42 -16.43
C LEU A 43 -0.45 1.61 -15.81
N SER A 44 0.21 2.14 -14.80
CA SER A 44 1.21 1.38 -14.04
C SER A 44 0.50 0.33 -13.19
N TYR A 45 1.15 -0.81 -12.94
CA TYR A 45 0.64 -1.79 -11.97
C TYR A 45 0.81 -1.32 -10.51
N LEU A 46 1.32 -0.12 -10.27
CA LEU A 46 1.67 0.37 -8.94
C LEU A 46 0.45 0.50 -8.02
N PRO A 47 -0.71 1.05 -8.45
CA PRO A 47 -1.93 1.05 -7.63
C PRO A 47 -2.37 -0.36 -7.23
N GLN A 48 -2.29 -1.33 -8.13
CA GLN A 48 -2.64 -2.73 -7.88
C GLN A 48 -1.66 -3.36 -6.88
N VAL A 49 -0.36 -3.12 -7.05
CA VAL A 49 0.66 -3.57 -6.10
C VAL A 49 0.39 -3.00 -4.71
N ILE A 50 0.19 -1.67 -4.61
CA ILE A 50 -0.14 -1.00 -3.34
C ILE A 50 -1.39 -1.62 -2.71
N HIS A 51 -2.46 -1.77 -3.49
CA HIS A 51 -3.71 -2.40 -3.02
C HIS A 51 -3.45 -3.81 -2.47
N CYS A 52 -2.72 -4.64 -3.18
CA CYS A 52 -2.38 -6.00 -2.74
C CYS A 52 -1.59 -6.01 -1.42
N PHE A 53 -0.62 -5.11 -1.25
CA PHE A 53 0.13 -4.98 -0.01
C PHE A 53 -0.78 -4.56 1.15
N LEU A 54 -1.58 -3.51 0.98
CA LEU A 54 -2.47 -2.99 2.04
C LEU A 54 -3.57 -3.99 2.46
N ARG A 55 -3.96 -4.90 1.56
CA ARG A 55 -4.92 -5.97 1.82
C ARG A 55 -4.30 -7.24 2.41
N HIS A 56 -2.97 -7.30 2.54
CA HIS A 56 -2.29 -8.50 3.00
C HIS A 56 -2.54 -8.72 4.49
N GLU A 57 -3.20 -9.82 4.88
CA GLU A 57 -3.68 -10.01 6.25
C GLU A 57 -2.62 -10.44 7.28
N ASP A 58 -1.44 -10.90 6.85
CA ASP A 58 -0.41 -11.47 7.73
C ASP A 58 0.38 -10.37 8.47
N ILE A 59 0.06 -10.18 9.74
CA ILE A 59 0.70 -9.23 10.65
C ILE A 59 2.21 -9.49 10.80
N GLY A 60 2.65 -10.74 10.70
CA GLY A 60 4.08 -11.10 10.76
C GLY A 60 4.85 -10.56 9.57
N ASP A 61 4.23 -10.61 8.38
CA ASP A 61 4.81 -10.08 7.15
C ASP A 61 4.93 -8.56 7.19
N TRP A 62 3.91 -7.87 7.70
CA TRP A 62 3.95 -6.43 7.92
C TRP A 62 5.11 -5.98 8.81
N ILE A 63 5.40 -6.73 9.87
CA ILE A 63 6.52 -6.43 10.77
C ILE A 63 7.85 -6.77 10.12
N MET A 64 7.93 -7.91 9.41
CA MET A 64 9.13 -8.37 8.71
C MET A 64 9.56 -7.39 7.61
N HIS A 65 8.59 -6.88 6.85
CA HIS A 65 8.78 -5.95 5.73
C HIS A 65 8.32 -4.53 6.04
N ALA A 66 8.41 -4.13 7.31
CA ALA A 66 7.89 -2.84 7.80
C ALA A 66 8.39 -1.64 6.97
N GLU A 67 9.61 -1.67 6.46
CA GLU A 67 10.15 -0.58 5.63
C GLU A 67 9.39 -0.38 4.32
N THR A 68 8.99 -1.48 3.67
CA THR A 68 8.18 -1.47 2.45
C THR A 68 6.78 -0.95 2.76
N TYR A 69 6.14 -1.46 3.82
CA TYR A 69 4.82 -1.01 4.24
C TYR A 69 4.81 0.46 4.63
N LEU A 70 5.81 0.94 5.37
CA LEU A 70 5.97 2.35 5.71
C LEU A 70 6.15 3.23 4.47
N ALA A 71 6.91 2.76 3.47
CA ALA A 71 7.05 3.49 2.19
C ALA A 71 5.72 3.55 1.42
N ILE A 72 4.93 2.47 1.44
CA ILE A 72 3.58 2.47 0.87
C ILE A 72 2.67 3.45 1.61
N LEU A 73 2.63 3.39 2.94
CA LEU A 73 1.80 4.30 3.76
C LEU A 73 2.21 5.76 3.53
N TYR A 74 3.50 6.04 3.44
CA TYR A 74 4.03 7.37 3.12
C TYR A 74 3.60 7.84 1.71
N ALA A 75 3.74 6.99 0.69
CA ALA A 75 3.30 7.32 -0.65
C ALA A 75 1.78 7.58 -0.68
N MET A 76 0.99 6.75 -0.03
CA MET A 76 -0.47 6.92 0.07
C MET A 76 -0.86 8.26 0.72
N LYS A 77 -0.06 8.76 1.66
CA LYS A 77 -0.25 10.06 2.30
C LYS A 77 0.05 11.24 1.37
N GLU A 78 1.12 11.15 0.58
CA GLU A 78 1.66 12.30 -0.17
C GLU A 78 1.15 12.38 -1.62
N LEU A 79 0.88 11.25 -2.26
CA LEU A 79 0.47 11.23 -3.68
C LEU A 79 -0.84 11.98 -3.95
N PRO A 80 -1.86 11.99 -3.06
CA PRO A 80 -3.06 12.82 -3.26
C PRO A 80 -2.73 14.31 -3.37
N ALA A 81 -1.79 14.79 -2.55
CA ALA A 81 -1.30 16.16 -2.58
C ALA A 81 -0.42 16.46 -3.80
N CYS A 82 0.00 15.45 -4.57
CA CYS A 82 0.73 15.61 -5.82
C CYS A 82 -0.18 15.62 -7.06
N GLY A 83 -1.49 15.81 -6.90
CA GLY A 83 -2.46 15.78 -8.01
C GLY A 83 -2.93 14.38 -8.43
N LEU A 84 -2.53 13.30 -7.74
CA LEU A 84 -2.96 11.93 -8.05
C LEU A 84 -4.20 11.47 -7.29
N ARG A 85 -4.88 12.37 -6.57
CA ARG A 85 -6.12 12.09 -5.83
C ARG A 85 -7.19 11.34 -6.67
N PRO A 86 -7.44 11.64 -7.97
CA PRO A 86 -8.44 10.93 -8.75
C PRO A 86 -8.22 9.41 -8.79
N ILE A 87 -6.96 8.96 -8.86
CA ILE A 87 -6.59 7.55 -8.99
C ILE A 87 -7.00 6.74 -7.76
N PHE A 88 -7.12 7.36 -6.59
CA PHE A 88 -7.45 6.66 -5.35
C PHE A 88 -8.88 6.14 -5.33
N SER A 89 -9.77 6.80 -6.09
CA SER A 89 -11.17 6.39 -6.27
C SER A 89 -11.42 5.70 -7.62
N GLU A 90 -10.43 5.69 -8.52
CA GLU A 90 -10.51 4.97 -9.77
C GLU A 90 -10.56 3.46 -9.53
N ARG A 91 -11.36 2.80 -10.36
CA ARG A 91 -11.50 1.36 -10.29
C ARG A 91 -10.25 0.71 -10.87
N LEU A 92 -9.58 -0.09 -10.05
CA LEU A 92 -8.39 -0.83 -10.47
C LEU A 92 -8.83 -2.03 -11.32
N THR A 93 -8.34 -2.10 -12.55
CA THR A 93 -8.48 -3.28 -13.39
C THR A 93 -7.25 -4.16 -13.22
N CYS A 94 -7.46 -5.42 -12.82
CA CYS A 94 -6.45 -6.47 -12.98
C CYS A 94 -6.62 -7.04 -14.38
N ASP A 95 -5.90 -6.47 -15.36
CA ASP A 95 -5.95 -6.98 -16.72
C ASP A 95 -5.33 -8.39 -16.74
N ARG A 96 -6.17 -9.41 -16.99
CA ARG A 96 -5.85 -10.85 -16.86
C ARG A 96 -4.74 -11.34 -17.83
N LYS A 97 -4.11 -10.44 -18.58
CA LYS A 97 -3.25 -10.76 -19.73
C LYS A 97 -1.74 -10.71 -19.44
N TRP A 98 -1.30 -10.17 -18.31
CA TRP A 98 0.13 -9.98 -18.03
C TRP A 98 0.56 -10.54 -16.68
N GLY A 99 0.59 -11.88 -16.60
CA GLY A 99 1.28 -12.61 -15.54
C GLY A 99 0.33 -13.21 -14.50
N HIS A 100 0.30 -14.55 -14.50
CA HIS A 100 -0.21 -15.49 -13.51
C HIS A 100 -1.20 -14.98 -12.45
N GLU A 101 -2.34 -15.68 -12.40
CA GLU A 101 -3.27 -15.71 -11.27
C GLU A 101 -2.52 -15.63 -9.93
N VAL A 102 -2.52 -14.44 -9.31
CA VAL A 102 -2.40 -14.39 -7.86
C VAL A 102 -3.76 -14.90 -7.38
N PRO A 103 -3.83 -16.08 -6.74
CA PRO A 103 -5.08 -16.52 -6.15
C PRO A 103 -5.35 -15.58 -4.98
N LEU A 104 -6.10 -14.51 -5.24
CA LEU A 104 -6.86 -13.86 -4.17
C LEU A 104 -7.69 -14.99 -3.56
N GLY A 105 -7.42 -15.31 -2.29
CA GLY A 105 -7.82 -16.56 -1.65
C GLY A 105 -9.22 -17.02 -2.06
N LYS A 106 -9.33 -18.31 -2.42
CA LYS A 106 -10.60 -19.01 -2.65
C LYS A 106 -11.56 -18.72 -1.50
N GLY A 107 -12.45 -17.75 -1.69
CA GLY A 107 -13.30 -17.27 -0.61
C GLY A 107 -14.34 -16.22 -0.98
N LEU A 108 -14.44 -15.76 -2.23
CA LEU A 108 -15.62 -15.03 -2.69
C LEU A 108 -16.15 -15.65 -3.98
N GLY A 109 -17.45 -15.91 -3.94
CA GLY A 109 -18.18 -16.66 -4.94
C GLY A 109 -18.05 -16.09 -6.35
N THR A 110 -18.25 -16.99 -7.29
CA THR A 110 -18.63 -16.72 -8.68
C THR A 110 -19.61 -15.54 -8.79
N GLY A 111 -19.24 -14.52 -9.57
CA GLY A 111 -20.19 -13.56 -10.13
C GLY A 111 -20.06 -12.12 -9.65
N ASP A 112 -18.90 -11.50 -9.79
CA ASP A 112 -18.79 -10.10 -10.21
C ASP A 112 -17.31 -9.79 -10.46
N ASN A 113 -16.99 -9.02 -11.49
CA ASN A 113 -15.68 -8.36 -11.51
C ASN A 113 -15.73 -7.31 -10.40
N GLN A 114 -15.45 -7.73 -9.16
CA GLN A 114 -15.49 -6.84 -8.01
C GLN A 114 -14.41 -5.79 -8.23
N TRP A 115 -14.87 -4.58 -8.56
CA TRP A 115 -14.00 -3.44 -8.73
C TRP A 115 -13.46 -3.08 -7.35
N PHE A 116 -12.16 -2.86 -7.25
CA PHE A 116 -11.51 -2.41 -6.02
C PHE A 116 -10.78 -1.09 -6.30
N CYS A 117 -10.74 -0.21 -5.31
CA CYS A 117 -9.94 1.02 -5.38
C CYS A 117 -9.00 1.13 -4.18
N LEU A 118 -8.04 2.07 -4.26
CA LEU A 118 -7.12 2.31 -3.16
C LEU A 118 -7.84 2.81 -1.89
N LYS A 119 -8.97 3.53 -2.05
CA LYS A 119 -9.81 3.95 -0.92
C LYS A 119 -10.33 2.75 -0.13
N ASP A 120 -10.78 1.69 -0.79
CA ASP A 120 -11.26 0.46 -0.13
C ASP A 120 -10.14 -0.25 0.65
N ALA A 121 -8.93 -0.27 0.09
CA ALA A 121 -7.77 -0.83 0.76
C ALA A 121 -7.41 -0.05 2.03
N VAL A 122 -7.52 1.28 2.01
CA VAL A 122 -7.29 2.12 3.20
C VAL A 122 -8.34 1.86 4.27
N THR A 123 -9.62 1.73 3.91
CA THR A 123 -10.67 1.39 4.88
C THR A 123 -10.44 0.01 5.52
N HIS A 124 -9.85 -0.94 4.78
CA HIS A 124 -9.46 -2.23 5.34
C HIS A 124 -8.37 -2.14 6.43
N LEU A 125 -7.59 -1.05 6.46
CA LEU A 125 -6.53 -0.85 7.46
C LEU A 125 -7.05 -0.72 8.89
N GLU A 126 -8.33 -0.45 9.11
CA GLU A 126 -8.93 -0.50 10.45
C GLU A 126 -8.75 -1.87 11.11
N VAL A 127 -8.83 -2.95 10.33
CA VAL A 127 -8.61 -4.32 10.82
C VAL A 127 -7.15 -4.48 11.27
N HIS A 128 -6.21 -3.96 10.48
CA HIS A 128 -4.78 -3.97 10.80
C HIS A 128 -4.47 -3.14 12.05
N TYR A 129 -5.03 -1.93 12.16
CA TYR A 129 -4.88 -1.07 13.33
C TYR A 129 -5.29 -1.78 14.62
N LYS A 130 -6.47 -2.42 14.64
CA LYS A 130 -6.95 -3.18 15.80
C LYS A 130 -6.01 -4.34 16.16
N ARG A 131 -5.55 -5.10 15.16
CA ARG A 131 -4.62 -6.23 15.34
C ARG A 131 -3.25 -5.77 15.86
N PHE A 132 -2.68 -4.70 15.31
CA PHE A 132 -1.41 -4.15 15.75
C PHE A 132 -1.49 -3.57 17.16
N THR A 133 -2.56 -2.84 17.47
CA THR A 133 -2.78 -2.30 18.82
C THR A 133 -2.84 -3.43 19.85
N ALA A 134 -3.59 -4.51 19.57
CA ALA A 134 -3.65 -5.67 20.44
C ALA A 134 -2.29 -6.40 20.58
N LEU A 135 -1.48 -6.41 19.52
CA LEU A 135 -0.16 -7.03 19.51
C LEU A 135 0.88 -6.22 20.29
N SER A 136 0.76 -4.89 20.32
CA SER A 136 1.73 -3.98 20.96
C SER A 136 1.98 -4.32 22.44
N SER A 137 0.93 -4.70 23.17
CA SER A 137 1.00 -5.08 24.58
C SER A 137 1.74 -6.40 24.84
N ARG A 138 1.97 -7.21 23.79
CA ARG A 138 2.57 -8.55 23.88
C ARG A 138 4.02 -8.58 23.39
N ILE A 139 4.50 -7.52 22.74
CA ILE A 139 5.87 -7.44 22.23
C ILE A 139 6.78 -6.86 23.31
N THR A 140 7.82 -7.61 23.65
CA THR A 140 8.85 -7.19 24.61
C THR A 140 10.09 -6.63 23.94
N PHE A 141 10.31 -6.92 22.65
CA PHE A 141 11.51 -6.49 21.94
C PHE A 141 11.39 -5.04 21.44
N PRO A 142 12.22 -4.09 21.93
CA PRO A 142 12.01 -2.66 21.68
C PRO A 142 12.00 -2.26 20.21
N SER A 143 12.87 -2.84 19.37
CA SER A 143 12.92 -2.45 17.95
C SER A 143 11.71 -2.94 17.17
N THR A 144 11.13 -4.09 17.54
CA THR A 144 9.87 -4.58 16.94
C THR A 144 8.71 -3.69 17.36
N LEU A 145 8.67 -3.30 18.64
CA LEU A 145 7.66 -2.38 19.15
C LEU A 145 7.75 -1.02 18.46
N PHE A 146 8.95 -0.49 18.23
CA PHE A 146 9.16 0.74 17.49
C PHE A 146 8.62 0.66 16.06
N LYS A 147 8.95 -0.40 15.31
CA LYS A 147 8.40 -0.62 13.95
C LYS A 147 6.88 -0.70 13.96
N LEU A 148 6.32 -1.42 14.93
CA LEU A 148 4.88 -1.57 15.09
C LEU A 148 4.20 -0.21 15.32
N HIS A 149 4.75 0.64 16.19
CA HIS A 149 4.21 1.97 16.43
C HIS A 149 4.26 2.83 15.17
N GLN A 150 5.36 2.81 14.42
CA GLN A 150 5.44 3.54 13.14
C GLN A 150 4.37 3.08 12.13
N LEU A 151 4.09 1.77 12.06
CA LEU A 151 3.04 1.23 11.21
C LEU A 151 1.65 1.67 11.68
N ILE A 152 1.40 1.63 12.99
CA ILE A 152 0.16 2.11 13.61
C ILE A 152 -0.06 3.60 13.28
N ASP A 153 0.96 4.43 13.47
CA ASP A 153 0.88 5.88 13.22
C ASP A 153 0.58 6.16 11.74
N GLY A 154 1.25 5.45 10.83
CA GLY A 154 1.01 5.58 9.40
C GLY A 154 -0.41 5.16 9.00
N ILE A 155 -0.92 4.06 9.55
CA ILE A 155 -2.30 3.61 9.31
C ILE A 155 -3.30 4.63 9.85
N LEU A 156 -3.12 5.08 11.10
CA LEU A 156 -4.03 6.02 11.74
C LEU A 156 -4.11 7.33 10.96
N PHE A 157 -2.97 7.80 10.45
CA PHE A 157 -2.93 8.98 9.59
C PHE A 157 -3.79 8.82 8.33
N LEU A 158 -3.67 7.70 7.61
CA LEU A 158 -4.48 7.45 6.41
C LEU A 158 -5.98 7.32 6.74
N LEU A 159 -6.33 6.65 7.84
CA LEU A 159 -7.72 6.54 8.29
C LEU A 159 -8.31 7.91 8.63
N MET A 160 -7.54 8.79 9.29
CA MET A 160 -7.98 10.15 9.58
C MET A 160 -8.13 11.00 8.32
N GLN A 161 -7.22 10.87 7.34
CA GLN A 161 -7.33 11.59 6.06
C GLN A 161 -8.64 11.27 5.33
N GLN A 162 -9.14 10.03 5.41
CA GLN A 162 -10.42 9.66 4.81
C GLN A 162 -11.63 10.34 5.45
N ILE A 163 -11.53 10.81 6.70
CA ILE A 163 -12.62 11.49 7.41
C ILE A 163 -12.68 12.98 7.01
N THR A 164 -11.53 13.54 6.63
CA THR A 164 -11.40 14.96 6.24
C THR A 164 -11.66 15.23 4.75
N ASP A 165 -11.76 14.19 3.93
CA ASP A 165 -12.03 14.23 2.48
C ASP A 165 -13.50 13.88 2.16
#